data_AF-A0A3A5AV26-F1
#
_entry.id   AF-A0A3A5AV26-F1
#
_cell.length_a   1.000
_cell.length_b   1.000
_cell.length_c   1.000
_cell.angle_alpha   90.00
_cell.angle_beta   90.00
_cell.angle_gamma   90.00
#
_symmetry.space_group_name_H-M   'P 1'
#
loop_
_entity.id
_entity.type
_entity.pdbx_description
1 polymer ?
#
loop_
_entity_poly.entity_id
_entity_poly.type
_entity_poly.pdbx_seq_one_letter_code
_entity_poly.pdbx_strand_id
1 'polypeptide(L)'
;MKEAEVRKLHRNLGYIVVWFLAAQSFTGLVLTLGGMSAGGAPTWIYNIFSTMHFGLNPLGGIYRILLVLATLAQGISGIMIYRMIRARAK
;
A
#
# COMPACT_ATOMS: atom_id res chain seq x y z
N MET A 1 -11.89 21.36 -5.86
CA MET A 1 -12.57 20.10 -6.25
C MET A 1 -13.93 20.04 -5.58
N LYS A 2 -14.96 19.70 -6.34
CA LYS A 2 -16.26 19.31 -5.80
C LYS A 2 -16.12 17.99 -5.06
N GLU A 3 -16.93 17.75 -4.04
CA GLU A 3 -16.88 16.51 -3.26
C GLU A 3 -16.96 15.24 -4.12
N ALA A 4 -17.83 15.26 -5.15
CA ALA A 4 -17.98 14.14 -6.07
C ALA A 4 -16.65 13.78 -6.76
N GLU A 5 -15.82 14.78 -7.08
CA GLU A 5 -14.51 14.59 -7.69
C GLU A 5 -13.53 13.97 -6.68
N VAL A 6 -13.51 14.47 -5.44
CA VAL A 6 -12.65 13.90 -4.37
C VAL A 6 -13.00 12.44 -4.10
N ARG A 7 -14.31 12.11 -4.04
CA ARG A 7 -14.79 10.73 -3.86
C ARG A 7 -14.45 9.84 -5.05
N LYS A 8 -14.51 10.35 -6.28
CA LYS A 8 -14.10 9.59 -7.47
C LYS A 8 -12.60 9.32 -7.45
N LEU A 9 -11.78 10.32 -7.14
CA LEU A 9 -10.33 10.19 -7.00
C LEU A 9 -9.97 9.16 -5.91
N HIS A 10 -10.54 9.29 -4.71
CA HIS A 10 -10.29 8.37 -3.59
C HIS A 10 -10.65 6.92 -3.92
N ARG A 11 -11.76 6.68 -4.63
CA ARG A 11 -12.13 5.32 -5.04
C ARG A 11 -11.18 4.77 -6.09
N ASN A 12 -10.85 5.56 -7.10
CA ASN A 12 -9.95 5.14 -8.18
C ASN A 12 -8.54 4.85 -7.65
N LEU A 13 -7.99 5.73 -6.81
CA LEU A 13 -6.70 5.50 -6.15
C LEU A 13 -6.77 4.28 -5.22
N GLY A 14 -7.85 4.13 -4.44
CA GLY A 14 -8.06 2.99 -3.57
C GLY A 14 -8.01 1.64 -4.29
N TYR A 15 -8.69 1.52 -5.43
CA TYR A 15 -8.67 0.28 -6.23
C TYR A 15 -7.28 -0.07 -6.74
N ILE A 16 -6.45 0.92 -7.06
CA ILE A 16 -5.08 0.68 -7.50
C ILE A 16 -4.22 0.29 -6.29
N VAL A 17 -4.24 1.12 -5.25
CA VAL A 17 -3.36 1.00 -4.08
C VAL A 17 -3.60 -0.29 -3.29
N VAL A 18 -4.84 -0.77 -3.19
CA VAL A 18 -5.18 -1.94 -2.37
C VAL A 18 -4.43 -3.20 -2.81
N TRP A 19 -4.25 -3.42 -4.11
CA TRP A 19 -3.54 -4.60 -4.61
C TRP A 19 -2.06 -4.56 -4.27
N PHE A 20 -1.44 -3.39 -4.38
CA PHE A 20 -0.04 -3.21 -3.99
C PHE A 20 0.15 -3.37 -2.49
N LEU A 21 -0.72 -2.76 -1.67
CA LEU A 21 -0.66 -2.93 -0.22
C LEU A 21 -0.88 -4.38 0.18
N ALA A 22 -1.84 -5.09 -0.42
CA ALA A 22 -2.08 -6.50 -0.14
C ALA A 22 -0.85 -7.36 -0.46
N ALA A 23 -0.24 -7.16 -1.62
CA ALA A 23 0.98 -7.87 -2.00
C ALA A 23 2.16 -7.56 -1.05
N GLN A 24 2.35 -6.29 -0.68
CA GLN A 24 3.42 -5.88 0.25
C GLN A 24 3.19 -6.42 1.66
N SER A 25 1.95 -6.37 2.16
CA SER A 25 1.59 -6.93 3.47
C SER A 25 1.74 -8.45 3.50
N PHE A 26 1.30 -9.15 2.46
CA PHE A 26 1.42 -10.61 2.38
C PHE A 26 2.89 -11.05 2.31
N THR A 27 3.67 -10.42 1.44
CA THR A 27 5.11 -10.73 1.31
C THR A 27 5.87 -10.38 2.59
N GLY A 28 5.54 -9.26 3.24
CA GLY A 28 6.11 -8.88 4.53
C GLY A 28 5.80 -9.91 5.63
N LEU A 29 4.55 -10.38 5.71
CA LEU A 29 4.14 -11.43 6.65
C LEU A 29 4.97 -12.70 6.47
N VAL A 30 5.11 -13.19 5.23
CA VAL A 30 5.90 -14.39 4.93
C VAL A 30 7.36 -14.21 5.36
N LEU A 31 7.96 -13.06 5.06
CA LEU A 31 9.35 -12.76 5.45
C LEU A 31 9.51 -12.68 6.97
N THR A 32 8.58 -12.03 7.67
CA THR A 32 8.58 -11.94 9.14
C THR A 32 8.46 -13.32 9.77
N LEU A 33 7.51 -14.15 9.32
CA LEU A 33 7.35 -15.52 9.82
C LEU A 33 8.59 -16.38 9.55
N GLY A 34 9.19 -16.25 8.35
CA GLY A 34 10.44 -16.89 8.01
C GLY A 34 11.58 -16.54 8.96
N GLY A 35 11.72 -15.25 9.29
CA GLY A 35 12.72 -14.76 10.24
C GLY A 35 12.48 -15.18 11.70
N MET A 36 11.23 -15.48 12.07
CA MET A 36 10.88 -15.99 13.40
C MET A 36 11.03 -17.51 13.55
N SER A 37 11.13 -18.25 12.45
CA SER A 37 11.26 -19.71 12.49
C SER A 37 12.66 -20.15 12.90
N ALA A 38 12.77 -21.16 13.77
CA ALA A 38 14.06 -21.64 14.28
C ALA A 38 15.01 -22.16 13.19
N GLY A 39 14.47 -22.60 12.05
CA GLY A 39 15.25 -23.05 10.89
C GLY A 39 15.38 -22.01 9.76
N GLY A 40 14.79 -20.82 9.91
CA GLY A 40 14.64 -19.85 8.84
C GLY A 40 13.67 -20.28 7.73
N ALA A 41 13.30 -19.34 6.86
CA ALA A 41 12.62 -19.70 5.61
C ALA A 41 13.60 -20.41 4.66
N PRO A 42 13.16 -21.43 3.91
CA PRO A 42 13.93 -21.98 2.81
C PRO A 42 14.44 -20.87 1.89
N THR A 43 15.71 -20.94 1.47
CA THR A 43 16.38 -19.87 0.71
C THR A 43 15.61 -19.46 -0.55
N TRP A 44 15.00 -20.42 -1.25
CA TRP A 44 14.20 -20.13 -2.44
C TRP A 44 12.92 -19.33 -2.12
N ILE A 45 12.24 -19.63 -1.00
CA ILE A 45 11.09 -18.86 -0.51
C ILE A 45 11.56 -17.44 -0.17
N TYR A 46 12.60 -17.34 0.65
CA TYR A 46 13.15 -16.04 1.03
C TYR A 46 13.52 -15.19 -0.19
N ASN A 47 14.15 -15.76 -1.22
CA ASN A 47 14.55 -15.02 -2.42
C ASN A 47 13.36 -14.52 -3.23
N ILE A 48 12.33 -15.36 -3.45
CA ILE A 48 11.13 -14.95 -4.19
C ILE A 48 10.40 -13.82 -3.43
N PHE A 49 10.12 -14.04 -2.15
CA PHE A 49 9.35 -13.09 -1.35
C PHE A 49 10.14 -11.81 -1.07
N SER A 50 11.46 -11.88 -0.86
CA SER A 50 12.29 -10.69 -0.68
C SER A 50 12.40 -9.89 -1.99
N THR A 51 12.47 -10.55 -3.15
CA THR A 51 12.44 -9.86 -4.45
C THR A 51 11.11 -9.17 -4.68
N MET A 52 9.99 -9.82 -4.38
CA MET A 52 8.65 -9.21 -4.49
C MET A 52 8.43 -8.08 -3.49
N HIS A 53 8.95 -8.24 -2.27
CA HIS A 53 8.77 -7.27 -1.20
C HIS A 53 9.67 -6.06 -1.41
N PHE A 54 10.98 -6.26 -1.56
CA PHE A 54 11.99 -5.19 -1.67
C PHE A 54 12.15 -4.65 -3.08
N GLY A 55 11.75 -5.42 -4.10
CA GLY A 55 11.94 -5.09 -5.50
C GLY A 55 13.37 -5.31 -5.99
N LEU A 56 13.53 -5.47 -7.31
CA LEU A 56 14.84 -5.42 -7.95
C LEU A 56 15.28 -3.95 -8.01
N ASN A 57 16.20 -3.54 -7.14
CA ASN A 57 16.76 -2.19 -7.18
C ASN A 57 17.39 -1.89 -8.55
N PRO A 58 17.16 -0.71 -9.16
CA PRO A 58 16.49 0.49 -8.62
C PRO A 58 14.99 0.59 -8.90
N LEU A 59 14.43 -0.26 -9.77
CA LEU A 59 12.99 -0.25 -10.12
C LEU A 59 12.11 -0.45 -8.89
N GLY A 60 12.60 -1.26 -7.94
CA GLY A 60 12.01 -1.45 -6.62
C GLY A 60 11.77 -0.14 -5.85
N GLY A 61 12.74 0.78 -5.88
CA GLY A 61 12.64 2.06 -5.19
C GLY A 61 11.57 2.97 -5.80
N ILE A 62 11.47 3.01 -7.13
CA ILE A 62 10.53 3.88 -7.84
C ILE A 62 9.08 3.49 -7.50
N TYR A 63 8.73 2.21 -7.59
CA TYR A 63 7.35 1.80 -7.30
C TYR A 63 6.98 2.06 -5.83
N ARG A 64 7.94 1.93 -4.89
CA ARG A 64 7.72 2.21 -3.47
C ARG A 64 7.43 3.68 -3.22
N ILE A 65 8.17 4.58 -3.87
CA ILE A 65 7.90 6.02 -3.82
C ILE A 65 6.48 6.30 -4.32
N LEU A 66 6.10 5.76 -5.48
CA LEU A 66 4.75 5.92 -6.02
C LEU A 66 3.68 5.37 -5.08
N LEU A 67 3.91 4.19 -4.48
CA LEU A 67 3.00 3.58 -3.52
C LEU A 67 2.82 4.42 -2.26
N VAL A 68 3.91 4.96 -1.72
CA VAL A 68 3.87 5.88 -0.55
C VAL A 68 3.06 7.12 -0.90
N LEU A 69 3.35 7.77 -2.03
CA LEU A 69 2.60 8.96 -2.47
C LEU A 69 1.11 8.67 -2.67
N ALA A 70 0.77 7.54 -3.31
CA ALA A 70 -0.60 7.14 -3.53
C ALA A 70 -1.33 6.81 -2.21
N THR A 71 -0.65 6.17 -1.26
CA THR A 71 -1.20 5.86 0.08
C THR A 71 -1.44 7.14 0.89
N LEU A 72 -0.51 8.10 0.84
CA LEU A 72 -0.70 9.41 1.46
C LEU A 72 -1.87 10.17 0.84
N ALA A 73 -1.97 10.19 -0.50
CA ALA A 73 -3.10 10.79 -1.21
C ALA A 73 -4.43 10.12 -0.82
N GLN A 74 -4.43 8.80 -0.61
CA GLN A 74 -5.60 8.06 -0.14
C GLN A 74 -6.03 8.49 1.28
N GLY A 75 -5.08 8.64 2.20
CA GLY A 75 -5.33 9.13 3.56
C GLY A 75 -5.87 10.57 3.57
N ILE A 76 -5.20 11.47 2.83
CA ILE A 76 -5.59 12.89 2.73
C ILE A 76 -7.00 13.01 2.14
N SER A 77 -7.29 12.33 1.04
CA SER A 77 -8.61 12.37 0.42
C SER A 77 -9.71 11.79 1.32
N GLY A 78 -9.41 10.75 2.11
CA GLY A 78 -10.32 10.23 3.14
C GLY A 78 -10.66 11.27 4.21
N ILE A 79 -9.65 11.97 4.74
CA ILE A 79 -9.83 13.07 5.71
C ILE A 79 -10.68 14.20 5.11
N MET A 80 -10.40 14.58 3.86
CA MET A 80 -11.20 15.61 3.16
C MET A 80 -12.67 15.19 3.04
N ILE A 81 -12.94 13.94 2.63
CA ILE A 81 -14.31 13.41 2.54
C ILE A 81 -15.01 13.46 3.89
N TYR A 82 -14.34 13.02 4.96
CA TYR A 82 -14.88 13.09 6.32
C TYR A 82 -15.25 14.53 6.72
N ARG A 83 -14.36 15.50 6.49
CA ARG A 83 -14.63 16.92 6.79
C ARG A 83 -15.82 17.47 6.00
N MET A 84 -15.94 17.13 4.72
CA MET A 84 -17.07 17.55 3.87
C MET A 84 -18.41 16.93 4.29
N ILE A 85 -18.41 15.68 4.76
CA ILE A 85 -19.61 15.05 5.35
C ILE A 85 -19.99 15.79 6.64
N ARG A 86 -19.03 16.02 7.54
CA ARG A 86 -19.28 16.68 8.82
C ARG A 86 -19.78 18.12 8.67
N ALA A 87 -19.30 18.84 7.65
CA ALA A 87 -19.74 20.21 7.37
C ALA A 87 -21.20 20.32 6.91
N ARG A 88 -21.82 19.24 6.42
CA ARG A 88 -23.26 19.20 6.05
C ARG A 88 -24.16 18.68 7.17
N ALA A 89 -23.57 18.01 8.16
CA ALA A 89 -24.29 17.50 9.32
C ALA A 89 -24.47 18.57 10.41
N LYS A 90 -23.92 19.77 10.20
CA LYS A 90 -24.17 20.98 10.98
C LYS A 90 -25.03 21.91 10.15
#